data_AF-E0Y1M7-F1
#
_entry.id   AF-E0Y1M7-F1
#
_cell.length_a   1.000
_cell.length_b   1.000
_cell.length_c   1.000
_cell.angle_alpha   90.00
_cell.angle_beta   90.00
_cell.angle_gamma   90.00
#
_symmetry.space_group_name_H-M   'P 1'
#
loop_
_entity.id
_entity.type
_entity.pdbx_description
1 polymer ?
#
loop_
_entity_poly.entity_id
_entity_poly.type
_entity_poly.pdbx_seq_one_letter_code
_entity_poly.pdbx_strand_id
1 'polypeptide(L)'
;MMIVKRIEVTPIQEFTPETGGTGKVSFITDSGGMIFDCQVKQGRKAEKRNLLLAFVSEAMRQVRRMPEYRISKSYVKFAPGVLPEGYAT
;
A
#
# COMPACT_ATOMS: atom_id res chain seq x y z
N MET A 1 11.94 0.43 -14.77
CA MET A 1 11.43 1.31 -13.70
C MET A 1 9.92 1.33 -13.83
N MET A 2 9.19 1.09 -12.74
CA MET A 2 7.73 0.98 -12.76
C MET A 2 7.14 2.21 -12.06
N ILE A 3 6.22 2.91 -12.73
CA ILE A 3 5.62 4.14 -12.22
C ILE A 3 4.16 3.88 -11.86
N VAL A 4 3.84 3.93 -10.56
CA VAL A 4 2.47 3.86 -10.05
C VAL A 4 1.78 5.19 -10.34
N LYS A 5 0.74 5.14 -11.17
CA LYS A 5 -0.07 6.29 -11.58
C LYS A 5 -1.32 6.44 -10.74
N ARG A 6 -1.82 5.35 -10.17
CA ARG A 6 -3.02 5.35 -9.33
C ARG A 6 -2.96 4.22 -8.31
N ILE A 7 -3.51 4.48 -7.14
CA ILE A 7 -3.71 3.49 -6.09
C ILE A 7 -5.22 3.32 -5.91
N GLU A 8 -5.69 2.08 -5.90
CA GLU A 8 -7.06 1.75 -5.53
C GLU A 8 -7.03 0.86 -4.29
N VAL A 9 -7.90 1.16 -3.32
CA VAL A 9 -8.03 0.38 -2.09
C VAL A 9 -9.46 -0.14 -2.02
N THR A 10 -9.60 -1.46 -1.99
CA THR A 10 -10.88 -2.14 -1.86
C THR A 10 -10.92 -2.86 -0.51
N PRO A 11 -11.58 -2.29 0.51
CA PRO A 11 -11.73 -2.97 1.79
C PRO A 11 -12.60 -4.22 1.61
N ILE A 12 -12.15 -5.36 2.15
CA ILE A 12 -12.92 -6.60 2.25
C ILE A 12 -13.62 -6.64 3.61
N GLN A 13 -12.92 -6.18 4.64
CA GLN A 13 -13.43 -5.97 5.99
C GLN A 13 -13.14 -4.52 6.37
N GLU A 14 -14.16 -3.82 6.89
CA GLU A 14 -14.00 -2.45 7.36
C GLU A 14 -12.85 -2.37 8.36
N PHE A 15 -11.96 -1.42 8.12
CA PHE A 15 -10.84 -1.17 9.00
C PHE A 15 -11.33 -0.42 10.23
N THR A 16 -11.14 -1.00 11.41
CA THR A 16 -11.23 -0.29 12.68
C THR A 16 -9.90 -0.39 13.41
N PRO A 17 -9.52 0.60 14.23
CA PRO A 17 -8.29 0.50 15.01
C PRO A 17 -8.27 -0.68 16.00
N GLU A 18 -9.45 -1.11 16.44
CA GLU A 18 -9.65 -2.17 17.43
C GLU A 18 -9.54 -3.57 16.83
N THR A 19 -10.08 -3.79 15.64
CA THR A 19 -10.08 -5.10 14.96
C THR A 19 -9.06 -5.21 13.83
N GLY A 20 -8.45 -4.09 13.45
CA GLY A 20 -7.67 -3.99 12.22
C GLY A 20 -8.58 -3.98 10.99
N GLY A 21 -8.06 -4.40 9.83
CA GLY A 21 -8.83 -4.47 8.59
C GLY A 21 -8.16 -5.31 7.52
N THR A 22 -8.95 -5.82 6.60
CA THR A 22 -8.48 -6.64 5.48
C THR A 22 -8.97 -6.03 4.18
N GLY A 23 -8.12 -5.95 3.16
CA GLY A 23 -8.47 -5.28 1.91
C GLY A 23 -7.45 -5.54 0.82
N LYS A 24 -7.84 -5.25 -0.43
CA LYS A 24 -6.94 -5.30 -1.57
C LYS A 24 -6.42 -3.92 -1.88
N VAL A 25 -5.13 -3.83 -2.20
CA VAL A 25 -4.51 -2.60 -2.71
C VAL A 25 -4.01 -2.88 -4.12
N SER A 26 -4.47 -2.08 -5.08
CA SER A 26 -4.07 -2.16 -6.48
C SER A 26 -3.19 -0.97 -6.82
N PHE A 27 -1.93 -1.24 -7.20
CA PHE A 27 -1.04 -0.25 -7.80
C PHE A 27 -1.16 -0.34 -9.31
N ILE A 28 -1.81 0.65 -9.91
CA ILE A 28 -1.96 0.75 -11.36
C ILE A 28 -0.70 1.44 -11.90
N THR A 29 0.06 0.70 -12.71
CA THR A 29 1.33 1.18 -13.25
C THR A 29 1.26 1.35 -14.76
N ASP A 30 2.29 1.96 -15.33
CA ASP A 30 2.51 2.08 -16.77
C ASP A 30 2.65 0.73 -17.50
N SER A 31 3.11 -0.31 -16.79
CA SER A 31 3.35 -1.66 -17.34
C SER A 31 2.32 -2.72 -16.96
N GLY A 32 1.29 -2.36 -16.19
CA GLY A 32 0.28 -3.29 -15.66
C GLY A 32 -0.05 -3.06 -14.19
N GLY A 33 -1.09 -3.72 -13.68
CA GLY A 33 -1.53 -3.60 -12.28
C GLY A 33 -0.81 -4.59 -11.36
N MET A 34 -0.45 -4.15 -10.14
CA MET A 34 -0.03 -5.03 -9.05
C MET A 34 -1.11 -5.04 -7.97
N ILE A 35 -1.54 -6.22 -7.53
CA ILE A 35 -2.59 -6.36 -6.52
C ILE A 35 -1.98 -7.01 -5.28
N PHE A 36 -2.23 -6.41 -4.12
CA PHE A 36 -1.75 -6.86 -2.83
C PHE A 36 -2.93 -7.17 -1.92
N ASP A 37 -2.98 -8.39 -1.40
CA ASP A 37 -3.88 -8.74 -0.31
C ASP A 37 -3.26 -8.23 1.00
N CYS A 38 -3.87 -7.19 1.57
CA CYS A 38 -3.36 -6.48 2.72
C CYS A 38 -4.18 -6.82 3.97
N GLN A 39 -3.47 -7.18 5.03
CA GLN A 39 -4.03 -7.36 6.37
C GLN A 39 -3.37 -6.38 7.33
N VAL A 40 -4.14 -5.39 7.78
CA VAL A 40 -3.70 -4.40 8.75
C VAL A 40 -4.08 -4.90 10.14
N LYS A 41 -3.07 -5.12 10.99
CA LYS A 41 -3.27 -5.57 12.38
C LYS A 41 -3.76 -4.44 13.27
N GLN A 42 -4.55 -4.78 14.30
CA GLN A 42 -4.96 -3.89 15.38
C GLN A 42 -3.75 -3.28 16.12
N GLY A 43 -3.88 -2.04 16.60
CA GLY A 43 -2.88 -1.43 17.49
C GLY A 43 -2.79 0.10 17.44
N ARG A 44 -2.23 0.70 18.51
CA ARG A 44 -2.13 2.16 18.76
C ARG A 44 -1.47 3.01 17.66
N LYS A 45 -0.73 2.42 16.71
CA LYS A 45 -0.18 3.14 15.54
C LYS A 45 -1.17 3.21 14.36
N ALA A 46 -2.22 2.39 14.38
CA ALA A 46 -3.28 2.33 13.39
C ALA A 46 -4.36 3.41 13.65
N GLU A 47 -4.60 3.77 14.91
CA GLU A 47 -5.55 4.83 15.34
C GLU A 47 -5.29 6.21 14.70
N LYS A 48 -4.03 6.51 14.33
CA LYS A 48 -3.66 7.79 13.70
C LYS A 48 -3.59 7.73 12.17
N ARG A 49 -3.86 6.57 11.56
CA ARG A 49 -3.71 6.40 10.11
C ARG A 49 -5.07 6.32 9.46
N ASN A 50 -5.32 7.26 8.53
CA ASN A 50 -6.41 7.16 7.56
C ASN A 50 -6.39 5.77 6.91
N LEU A 51 -7.57 5.16 6.68
CA LEU A 51 -7.72 3.80 6.13
C LEU A 51 -6.82 3.57 4.91
N LEU A 52 -6.80 4.56 4.02
CA LEU A 52 -5.93 4.60 2.83
C LEU A 52 -4.45 4.46 3.18
N LEU A 53 -3.94 5.22 4.16
CA LEU A 53 -2.55 5.17 4.59
C LEU A 53 -2.18 3.81 5.20
N ALA A 54 -3.08 3.22 5.98
CA ALA A 54 -2.83 1.94 6.64
C ALA A 54 -2.63 0.82 5.60
N PHE A 55 -3.55 0.72 4.64
CA PHE A 55 -3.47 -0.26 3.56
C PHE A 55 -2.30 -0.01 2.60
N VAL A 56 -2.05 1.25 2.20
CA VAL A 56 -0.90 1.58 1.34
C VAL A 56 0.42 1.29 2.03
N SER A 57 0.53 1.53 3.34
CA SER A 57 1.73 1.17 4.11
C SER A 57 1.98 -0.33 4.11
N GLU A 58 0.92 -1.13 4.22
CA GLU A 58 1.03 -2.57 4.22
C GLU A 58 1.41 -3.10 2.83
N ALA A 59 0.80 -2.58 1.76
CA ALA A 59 1.19 -2.90 0.39
C ALA A 59 2.67 -2.57 0.12
N MET A 60 3.14 -1.40 0.58
CA MET A 60 4.55 -1.02 0.44
C MET A 60 5.50 -1.91 1.24
N ARG A 61 5.08 -2.40 2.42
CA ARG A 61 5.82 -3.40 3.18
C ARG A 61 5.97 -4.71 2.39
N GLN A 62 4.94 -5.12 1.66
CA GLN A 62 4.98 -6.30 0.79
C GLN A 62 5.89 -6.07 -0.43
N VAL A 63 5.80 -4.92 -1.11
CA VAL A 63 6.70 -4.54 -2.21
C VAL A 63 8.16 -4.62 -1.78
N ARG A 64 8.52 -4.10 -0.60
CA ARG A 64 9.91 -4.16 -0.08
C ARG A 64 10.41 -5.59 0.17
N ARG A 65 9.52 -6.57 0.26
CA ARG A 65 9.86 -8.00 0.47
C ARG A 65 9.90 -8.80 -0.82
N MET A 66 9.35 -8.26 -1.91
CA MET A 66 9.40 -8.89 -3.22
C MET A 66 10.85 -8.91 -3.75
N PRO A 67 11.37 -10.07 -4.19
CA PRO A 67 12.75 -10.22 -4.63
C PRO A 67 13.16 -9.21 -5.69
N GLU A 68 12.28 -8.93 -6.65
CA GLU A 68 12.52 -8.03 -7.79
C GLU A 68 12.91 -6.61 -7.35
N TYR A 69 12.35 -6.16 -6.22
CA TYR A 69 12.56 -4.82 -5.68
C TYR A 69 13.60 -4.80 -4.54
N ARG A 70 13.78 -5.92 -3.84
CA ARG A 70 14.73 -6.05 -2.73
C ARG A 70 16.20 -6.00 -3.19
N ILE A 71 16.51 -6.56 -4.36
CA ILE A 71 17.87 -6.57 -4.92
C ILE A 71 18.11 -5.46 -5.96
N SER A 72 17.29 -4.41 -5.94
CA SER A 72 17.45 -3.22 -6.81
C SER A 72 17.34 -3.50 -8.32
N LYS A 73 16.85 -4.69 -8.72
CA LYS A 73 16.62 -5.01 -10.15
C LYS A 73 15.47 -4.19 -10.74
N SER A 74 14.51 -3.81 -9.90
CA SER A 74 13.36 -2.98 -10.26
C SER A 74 13.11 -1.92 -9.19
N TYR A 75 12.66 -0.73 -9.61
CA TYR A 75 12.28 0.37 -8.73
C TYR A 75 10.81 0.71 -8.94
N VAL A 76 10.05 0.79 -7.84
CA VAL A 76 8.69 1.38 -7.82
C VAL A 76 8.83 2.86 -7.52
N LYS A 77 8.33 3.70 -8.43
CA LYS A 77 8.15 5.14 -8.18
C LYS A 77 6.66 5.46 -8.21
N PHE A 78 6.26 6.46 -7.44
CA PHE A 78 4.91 6.99 -7.47
C PHE A 78 4.90 8.28 -8.26
N ALA A 79 3.91 8.46 -9.13
CA ALA A 79 3.71 9.74 -9.77
C ALA A 79 3.36 10.81 -8.72
N PRO A 80 3.63 12.10 -9.00
CA PRO A 80 3.30 13.18 -8.09
C PRO A 80 1.83 13.14 -7.66
N GLY A 81 1.57 13.26 -6.35
CA GLY A 81 0.22 13.26 -5.77
C GLY A 81 -0.46 11.89 -5.65
N VAL A 82 0.20 10.79 -6.05
CA VAL A 82 -0.38 9.43 -5.94
C VAL A 82 -0.23 8.84 -4.55
N LEU A 83 0.87 9.15 -3.85
CA LEU A 83 1.04 8.72 -2.46
C LEU A 83 0.11 9.54 -1.54
N PRO A 84 -0.63 8.89 -0.63
CA PRO A 84 -1.49 9.60 0.29
C PRO A 84 -0.69 10.50 1.25
N GLU A 85 -1.23 11.68 1.54
CA GLU A 85 -0.65 12.62 2.50
C GLU A 85 -0.44 11.95 3.87
N GLY A 86 0.73 12.14 4.49
CA GLY A 86 1.10 11.47 5.74
C GLY A 86 1.87 10.15 5.55
N TYR A 87 2.08 9.69 4.31
CA TYR A 87 3.07 8.66 4.01
C TYR A 87 4.47 9.28 4.08
N ALA A 88 5.05 9.34 5.28
CA ALA A 88 6.43 9.80 5.47
C ALA A 88 7.40 8.85 4.75
N THR A 89 8.17 9.39 3.81
CA THR A 89 9.13 8.67 2.98
C THR A 89 10.37 8.29 3.77
#